data_AF-A0A8T5ANY0-F1
#
_entry.id   AF-A0A8T5ANY0-F1
#
_cell.length_a   1.000
_cell.length_b   1.000
_cell.length_c   1.000
_cell.angle_alpha   90.00
_cell.angle_beta   90.00
_cell.angle_gamma   90.00
#
_symmetry.space_group_name_H-M   'P 1'
#
loop_
_entity.id
_entity.type
_entity.pdbx_description
1 polymer ?
#
loop_
_entity_poly.entity_id
_entity_poly.type
_entity_poly.pdbx_seq_one_letter_code
_entity_poly.pdbx_strand_id
1 'polypeptide(L)'
;MLPSDLLIVTRWRDNIRPKYSRLGDADVSLASEVIQIYRRGVGLKRGEVRERVLELEEACGRYKFVRGLALLVERRCDFTLEAAVNPLEARHTLFALAASRGHPTTEEERRNLLDEAARMLGVSAEQLESSLYADLDSEAVLKAAPDVDAFELLKEYNLSQTQTLLFFATEISFSASGNWQRIFRAIKYHGLMYSMMRNGDLFTVKLEGPVSLLKLTRRYGAAIAKVFPEIVRGRPWRVEAKILKGNRILNFFIDSVRFGGLFPDAAPQEAFDSQVEEDFLRQFKALGTNWNVRREAEPVEAGSSVLIPDFVFTLGKTRVFMEVVGFWTRDYLRRKLEKLSEVKGSPFIVAVNEELACDKIARLQNPGIHLIYYRGRIPVKAVLDALAPYARSELDSQAAGLRITVEDSIVPLERLAEKHGVTVEAVKRAAANVESHVLIGDVLVDKRLISQVREVLKSNVGDGAPLTRVLDAISQFNLPDPIAAITYCGFQVVWHDLLPENAIVKPSP
;
A
#
# COMPACT_ATOMS: atom_id res chain seq x y z
N MET A 1 3.79 -19.47 8.15
CA MET A 1 4.92 -19.45 9.11
C MET A 1 4.58 -20.18 10.39
N LEU A 2 5.44 -21.09 10.83
CA LEU A 2 5.32 -21.81 12.10
C LEU A 2 5.96 -20.97 13.23
N PRO A 3 5.56 -21.21 14.49
CA PRO A 3 6.30 -20.73 15.65
C PRO A 3 7.74 -21.25 15.64
N SER A 4 8.68 -20.46 16.18
CA SER A 4 10.10 -20.83 16.24
C SER A 4 10.37 -22.12 17.01
N ASP A 5 9.51 -22.47 17.97
CA ASP A 5 9.67 -23.68 18.77
C ASP A 5 9.39 -24.97 17.99
N LEU A 6 8.60 -24.86 16.92
CA LEU A 6 8.31 -25.93 15.96
C LEU A 6 9.30 -25.99 14.80
N LEU A 7 10.27 -25.06 14.72
CA LEU A 7 11.31 -25.08 13.70
C LEU A 7 12.26 -26.27 13.92
N ILE A 8 12.35 -27.16 12.93
CA ILE A 8 13.26 -28.30 12.95
C ILE A 8 14.37 -28.03 11.94
N VAL A 9 15.62 -27.97 12.40
CA VAL A 9 16.77 -27.73 11.52
C VAL A 9 17.82 -28.83 11.65
N THR A 10 18.51 -29.09 10.54
CA THR A 10 19.79 -29.78 10.54
C THR A 10 20.90 -28.76 10.36
N ARG A 11 22.04 -29.00 11.04
CA ARG A 11 23.24 -28.17 10.95
C ARG A 11 24.42 -29.05 10.55
N TRP A 12 25.26 -28.56 9.65
CA TRP A 12 26.50 -29.24 9.25
C TRP A 12 27.55 -28.19 8.85
N ARG A 13 28.73 -28.25 9.48
CA ARG A 13 29.74 -27.19 9.37
C ARG A 13 29.11 -25.81 9.65
N ASP A 14 29.25 -24.87 8.72
CA ASP A 14 28.63 -23.54 8.78
C ASP A 14 27.32 -23.44 8.00
N ASN A 15 26.61 -24.54 7.80
CA ASN A 15 25.35 -24.57 7.08
C ASN A 15 24.17 -24.96 7.98
N ILE A 16 23.00 -24.44 7.64
CA ILE A 16 21.73 -24.73 8.29
C ILE A 16 20.64 -24.90 7.25
N ARG A 17 19.73 -25.85 7.48
CA ARG A 17 18.53 -26.03 6.64
C ARG A 17 17.41 -26.64 7.47
N PRO A 18 16.13 -26.40 7.12
CA PRO A 18 15.06 -27.14 7.75
C PRO A 18 15.15 -28.63 7.45
N LYS A 19 14.69 -29.46 8.39
CA LYS A 19 14.47 -30.89 8.16
C LYS A 19 13.17 -31.05 7.39
N TYR A 20 13.24 -30.94 6.07
CA TYR A 20 12.07 -31.08 5.20
C TYR A 20 11.46 -32.48 5.28
N SER A 21 10.13 -32.54 5.15
CA SER A 21 9.46 -33.76 4.72
C SER A 21 9.91 -34.09 3.30
N ARG A 22 10.24 -35.36 3.07
CA ARG A 22 10.62 -35.85 1.73
C ARG A 22 9.42 -36.38 0.94
N LEU A 23 8.19 -36.15 1.43
CA LEU A 23 6.96 -36.64 0.81
C LEU A 23 6.92 -38.18 0.68
N GLY A 24 7.59 -38.90 1.59
CA GLY A 24 7.55 -40.36 1.64
C GLY A 24 6.37 -40.88 2.45
N ASP A 25 6.03 -42.15 2.28
CA ASP A 25 4.82 -42.79 2.83
C ASP A 25 4.61 -42.54 4.32
N ALA A 26 5.67 -42.60 5.13
CA ALA A 26 5.57 -42.34 6.57
C ALA A 26 5.17 -40.90 6.91
N ASP A 27 5.65 -39.91 6.15
CA ASP A 27 5.25 -38.50 6.34
C ASP A 27 3.82 -38.27 5.84
N VAL A 28 3.45 -38.91 4.73
CA VAL A 28 2.11 -38.83 4.13
C VAL A 28 1.05 -39.47 5.03
N SER A 29 1.36 -40.62 5.64
CA SER A 29 0.47 -41.28 6.62
C SER A 29 0.20 -40.37 7.81
N LEU A 30 1.25 -39.81 8.41
CA LEU A 30 1.11 -38.89 9.54
C LEU A 30 0.32 -37.62 9.17
N ALA A 31 0.58 -37.04 8.01
CA ALA A 31 -0.19 -35.89 7.52
C ALA A 31 -1.67 -36.24 7.32
N SER A 32 -1.96 -37.41 6.75
CA SER A 32 -3.32 -37.91 6.55
C SER A 32 -4.03 -38.13 7.88
N GLU A 33 -3.36 -38.72 8.87
CA GLU A 33 -3.91 -38.94 10.21
C GLU A 33 -4.25 -37.62 10.91
N VAL A 34 -3.35 -36.62 10.84
CA VAL A 34 -3.63 -35.27 11.37
C VAL A 34 -4.87 -34.67 10.69
N ILE A 35 -4.96 -34.72 9.36
CA ILE A 35 -6.14 -34.21 8.62
C ILE A 35 -7.42 -34.94 9.08
N GLN A 36 -7.35 -36.26 9.26
CA GLN A 36 -8.49 -37.07 9.70
C GLN A 36 -8.92 -36.75 11.14
N ILE A 37 -7.99 -36.42 12.04
CA ILE A 37 -8.33 -35.99 13.41
C ILE A 37 -9.23 -34.74 13.36
N TYR A 38 -8.87 -33.73 12.56
CA TYR A 38 -9.69 -32.53 12.42
C TYR A 38 -11.01 -32.81 11.69
N ARG A 39 -11.01 -33.63 10.61
CA ARG A 39 -12.25 -34.01 9.90
C ARG A 39 -13.25 -34.75 10.81
N ARG A 40 -12.77 -35.69 11.63
CA ARG A 40 -13.59 -36.43 12.62
C ARG A 40 -13.87 -35.62 13.87
N GLY A 41 -13.22 -34.46 14.02
CA GLY A 41 -13.39 -33.54 15.13
C GLY A 41 -14.46 -32.48 14.92
N VAL A 42 -15.13 -32.45 13.76
CA VAL A 42 -16.24 -31.53 13.52
C VAL A 42 -17.35 -31.78 14.55
N GLY A 43 -17.75 -30.73 15.25
CA GLY A 43 -18.67 -30.77 16.38
C GLY A 43 -18.02 -30.92 17.76
N LEU A 44 -16.71 -31.19 17.83
CA LEU A 44 -15.96 -31.25 19.09
C LEU A 44 -15.35 -29.90 19.47
N LYS A 45 -15.02 -29.76 20.75
CA LYS A 45 -14.28 -28.60 21.26
C LYS A 45 -12.82 -28.64 20.81
N ARG A 46 -12.21 -27.47 20.66
CA ARG A 46 -10.80 -27.34 20.27
C ARG A 46 -9.85 -28.11 21.20
N GLY A 47 -10.14 -28.13 22.51
CA GLY A 47 -9.41 -28.90 23.50
C GLY A 47 -9.39 -30.39 23.17
N GLU A 48 -10.56 -30.99 22.94
CA GLU A 48 -10.71 -32.41 22.62
C GLU A 48 -10.00 -32.79 21.30
N VAL A 49 -10.08 -31.92 20.28
CA VAL A 49 -9.37 -32.14 19.02
C VAL A 49 -7.85 -32.10 19.25
N ARG A 50 -7.36 -31.16 20.06
CA ARG A 50 -5.93 -31.06 20.40
C ARG A 50 -5.44 -32.23 21.26
N GLU A 51 -6.28 -32.79 22.12
CA GLU A 51 -5.96 -34.02 22.87
C GLU A 51 -5.76 -35.20 21.92
N ARG A 52 -6.61 -35.39 20.91
CA ARG A 52 -6.40 -36.43 19.88
C ARG A 52 -5.11 -36.22 19.09
N VAL A 53 -4.73 -34.97 18.83
CA VAL A 53 -3.43 -34.66 18.22
C VAL A 53 -2.28 -35.02 19.16
N LEU A 54 -2.43 -34.78 20.47
CA LEU A 54 -1.43 -35.13 21.48
C LEU A 54 -1.21 -36.65 21.55
N GLU A 55 -2.28 -37.45 21.52
CA GLU A 55 -2.18 -38.92 21.46
C GLU A 55 -1.34 -39.38 20.26
N LEU A 56 -1.54 -38.75 19.09
CA LEU A 56 -0.75 -39.03 17.88
C LEU A 56 0.73 -38.63 18.04
N GLU A 57 1.00 -37.50 18.68
CA GLU A 57 2.37 -37.04 18.98
C GLU A 57 3.14 -38.05 19.83
N GLU A 58 2.50 -38.57 20.87
CA GLU A 58 3.07 -39.54 21.80
C GLU A 58 3.37 -40.88 21.09
N ALA A 59 2.44 -41.35 20.25
CA ALA A 59 2.62 -42.59 19.50
C ALA A 59 3.77 -42.54 18.48
N CYS A 60 3.95 -41.42 17.77
CA CYS A 60 4.94 -41.33 16.68
C CYS A 60 6.33 -40.84 17.12
N GLY A 61 6.46 -40.25 18.31
CA GLY A 61 7.72 -39.67 18.82
C GLY A 61 8.25 -38.45 18.03
N ARG A 62 7.48 -37.93 17.07
CA ARG A 62 7.84 -36.78 16.21
C ARG A 62 7.04 -35.53 16.56
N TYR A 63 6.93 -35.20 17.84
CA TYR A 63 6.07 -34.12 18.36
C TYR A 63 6.11 -32.80 17.57
N LYS A 64 7.30 -32.26 17.25
CA LYS A 64 7.41 -30.99 16.48
C LYS A 64 6.81 -31.07 15.07
N PHE A 65 6.92 -32.24 14.44
CA PHE A 65 6.41 -32.46 13.10
C PHE A 65 4.89 -32.51 13.12
N VAL A 66 4.31 -33.34 14.01
CA VAL A 66 2.85 -33.47 14.17
C VAL A 66 2.22 -32.14 14.58
N ARG A 67 2.76 -31.45 15.59
CA ARG A 67 2.31 -30.10 15.98
C ARG A 67 2.36 -29.11 14.83
N GLY A 68 3.42 -29.18 14.02
CA GLY A 68 3.59 -28.31 12.87
C GLY A 68 2.52 -28.55 11.81
N LEU A 69 2.16 -29.81 11.54
CA LEU A 69 1.08 -30.17 10.63
C LEU A 69 -0.28 -29.78 11.19
N ALA A 70 -0.56 -30.11 12.45
CA ALA A 70 -1.81 -29.81 13.12
C ALA A 70 -2.08 -28.30 13.13
N LEU A 71 -1.06 -27.48 13.45
CA LEU A 71 -1.19 -26.03 13.41
C LEU A 71 -1.52 -25.47 12.02
N LEU A 72 -1.03 -26.10 10.95
CA LEU A 72 -1.34 -25.67 9.58
C LEU A 72 -2.78 -26.02 9.18
N VAL A 73 -3.27 -27.19 9.61
CA VAL A 73 -4.68 -27.59 9.42
C VAL A 73 -5.60 -26.70 10.25
N GLU A 74 -5.30 -26.52 11.55
CA GLU A 74 -6.12 -25.75 12.50
C GLU A 74 -6.34 -24.30 12.05
N ARG A 75 -5.35 -23.68 11.41
CA ARG A 75 -5.46 -22.31 10.87
C ARG A 75 -6.49 -22.16 9.74
N ARG A 76 -6.92 -23.26 9.13
CA ARG A 76 -7.93 -23.29 8.06
C ARG A 76 -9.24 -23.86 8.55
N CYS A 77 -9.31 -24.26 9.82
CA CYS A 77 -10.54 -24.69 10.45
C CYS A 77 -11.38 -23.47 10.82
N ASP A 78 -12.70 -23.64 10.76
CA ASP A 78 -13.65 -22.69 11.31
C ASP A 78 -14.04 -23.13 12.72
N PHE A 79 -13.70 -22.29 13.70
CA PHE A 79 -14.03 -22.52 15.10
C PHE A 79 -14.90 -21.38 15.59
N THR A 80 -16.03 -21.74 16.19
CA THR A 80 -17.01 -20.77 16.67
C THR A 80 -17.19 -20.90 18.17
N LEU A 81 -17.35 -19.76 18.84
CA LEU A 81 -17.84 -19.71 20.20
C LEU A 81 -19.33 -20.07 20.20
N GLU A 82 -19.72 -21.08 20.96
CA GLU A 82 -21.12 -21.47 21.15
C GLU A 82 -21.52 -21.23 22.60
N ALA A 83 -22.35 -20.21 22.83
CA ALA A 83 -22.87 -19.88 24.15
C ALA A 83 -24.32 -19.41 24.02
N ALA A 84 -25.18 -19.87 24.93
CA ALA A 84 -26.58 -19.41 25.00
C ALA A 84 -26.69 -18.02 25.63
N VAL A 85 -25.73 -17.68 26.51
CA VAL A 85 -25.60 -16.39 27.18
C VAL A 85 -24.18 -15.89 27.01
N ASN A 86 -23.97 -14.57 27.05
CA ASN A 86 -22.63 -14.01 27.07
C ASN A 86 -21.80 -14.61 28.23
N PRO A 87 -20.62 -15.22 27.98
CA PRO A 87 -19.85 -15.90 29.03
C PRO A 87 -19.42 -15.02 30.20
N LEU A 88 -19.21 -13.72 29.96
CA LEU A 88 -18.87 -12.76 31.02
C LEU A 88 -20.09 -12.52 31.93
N GLU A 89 -21.27 -12.34 31.34
CA GLU A 89 -22.52 -12.12 32.05
C GLU A 89 -22.96 -13.37 32.84
N ALA A 90 -22.80 -14.56 32.24
CA ALA A 90 -23.03 -15.85 32.87
C ALA A 90 -22.21 -16.01 34.16
N ARG A 91 -20.89 -15.78 34.07
CA ARG A 91 -19.98 -15.84 35.24
C ARG A 91 -20.30 -14.78 36.26
N HIS A 92 -20.54 -13.53 35.84
CA HIS A 92 -20.84 -12.44 36.76
C HIS A 92 -22.11 -12.75 37.58
N THR A 93 -23.17 -13.20 36.92
CA THR A 93 -24.45 -13.52 37.57
C THR A 93 -24.30 -14.69 38.55
N LEU A 94 -23.69 -15.80 38.10
CA LEU A 94 -23.51 -16.99 38.94
C LEU A 94 -22.60 -16.71 40.14
N PHE A 95 -21.47 -16.03 39.93
CA PHE A 95 -20.50 -15.78 41.00
C PHE A 95 -20.94 -14.68 41.96
N ALA A 96 -21.68 -13.67 41.50
CA ALA A 96 -22.32 -12.70 42.40
C ALA A 96 -23.36 -13.39 43.29
N LEU A 97 -24.15 -14.30 42.71
CA LEU A 97 -25.13 -15.08 43.47
C LEU A 97 -24.44 -15.97 44.51
N ALA A 98 -23.41 -16.72 44.11
CA ALA A 98 -22.61 -17.54 45.02
C ALA A 98 -21.93 -16.71 46.13
N ALA A 99 -21.43 -15.52 45.82
CA ALA A 99 -20.85 -14.62 46.83
C ALA A 99 -21.89 -14.13 47.84
N SER A 100 -23.14 -13.92 47.42
CA SER A 100 -24.22 -13.45 48.31
C SER A 100 -24.82 -14.55 49.19
N ARG A 101 -24.88 -15.80 48.69
CA ARG A 101 -25.51 -16.95 49.37
C ARG A 101 -24.52 -17.86 50.10
N GLY A 102 -23.24 -17.75 49.77
CA GLY A 102 -22.20 -18.70 50.17
C GLY A 102 -21.79 -19.61 49.01
N HIS A 103 -20.50 -19.96 48.97
CA HIS A 103 -19.97 -20.87 47.96
C HIS A 103 -20.51 -22.29 48.19
N PRO A 104 -20.99 -22.99 47.16
CA PRO A 104 -21.57 -24.31 47.32
C PRO A 104 -20.50 -25.31 47.78
N THR A 105 -20.83 -26.08 48.80
CA THR A 105 -20.01 -27.18 49.33
C THR A 105 -20.58 -28.57 48.98
N THR A 106 -21.83 -28.61 48.52
CA THR A 106 -22.50 -29.82 48.04
C THR A 106 -23.02 -29.67 46.62
N GLU A 107 -23.23 -30.79 45.91
CA GLU A 107 -23.84 -30.81 44.57
C GLU A 107 -25.29 -30.32 44.53
N GLU A 108 -25.99 -30.39 45.65
CA GLU A 108 -27.35 -29.85 45.78
C GLU A 108 -27.34 -28.32 45.87
N GLU A 109 -26.46 -27.76 46.71
CA GLU A 109 -26.23 -26.31 46.78
C GLU A 109 -25.77 -25.74 45.42
N ARG A 110 -24.86 -26.45 44.74
CA ARG A 110 -24.37 -26.08 43.41
C ARG A 110 -25.50 -26.01 42.38
N ARG A 111 -26.34 -27.05 42.30
CA ARG A 111 -27.49 -27.11 41.38
C ARG A 111 -28.48 -25.99 41.66
N ASN A 112 -28.81 -25.74 42.93
CA ASN A 112 -29.72 -24.65 43.30
C ASN A 112 -29.21 -23.27 42.85
N LEU A 113 -27.91 -23.00 43.00
CA LEU A 113 -27.30 -21.76 42.52
C LEU A 113 -27.32 -21.64 40.99
N LEU A 114 -27.04 -22.72 40.28
CA LEU A 114 -27.11 -22.75 38.82
C LEU A 114 -28.55 -22.51 38.33
N ASP A 115 -29.54 -23.17 38.93
CA ASP A 115 -30.95 -23.00 38.58
C ASP A 115 -31.48 -21.58 38.84
N GLU A 116 -31.03 -20.95 39.93
CA GLU A 116 -31.38 -19.56 40.24
C GLU A 116 -30.70 -18.58 39.28
N ALA A 117 -29.40 -18.72 39.04
CA ALA A 117 -28.68 -17.89 38.08
C ALA A 117 -29.21 -18.06 36.65
N ALA A 118 -29.58 -19.29 36.25
CA ALA A 118 -30.13 -19.58 34.93
C ALA A 118 -31.51 -18.95 34.74
N ARG A 119 -32.36 -18.99 35.79
CA ARG A 119 -33.65 -18.26 35.80
C ARG A 119 -33.46 -16.75 35.67
N MET A 120 -32.46 -16.16 36.32
CA MET A 120 -32.16 -14.72 36.18
C MET A 120 -31.77 -14.34 34.74
N LEU A 121 -31.12 -15.25 34.01
CA LEU A 121 -30.63 -15.04 32.65
C LEU A 121 -31.58 -15.57 31.55
N GLY A 122 -32.71 -16.16 31.93
CA GLY A 122 -33.71 -16.67 30.99
C GLY A 122 -33.27 -17.90 30.19
N VAL A 123 -32.36 -18.72 30.74
CA VAL A 123 -31.84 -19.95 30.11
C VAL A 123 -31.98 -21.16 31.03
N SER A 124 -31.70 -22.37 30.53
CA SER A 124 -31.60 -23.57 31.39
C SER A 124 -30.28 -23.59 32.17
N ALA A 125 -30.23 -24.35 33.28
CA ALA A 125 -29.00 -24.51 34.05
C ALA A 125 -27.88 -25.14 33.23
N GLU A 126 -28.19 -26.09 32.36
CA GLU A 126 -27.23 -26.71 31.44
C GLU A 126 -26.70 -25.70 30.42
N GLN A 127 -27.57 -24.85 29.87
CA GLN A 127 -27.20 -23.80 28.93
C GLN A 127 -26.33 -22.72 29.61
N LEU A 128 -26.65 -22.36 30.85
CA LEU A 128 -25.83 -21.46 31.64
C LEU A 128 -24.45 -22.08 31.88
N GLU A 129 -24.42 -23.31 32.37
CA GLU A 129 -23.19 -24.03 32.70
C GLU A 129 -22.28 -24.19 31.48
N SER A 130 -22.83 -24.57 30.32
CA SER A 130 -22.08 -24.66 29.07
C SER A 130 -21.56 -23.31 28.58
N SER A 131 -22.24 -22.20 28.94
CA SER A 131 -21.86 -20.84 28.51
C SER A 131 -20.79 -20.20 29.39
N LEU A 132 -20.55 -20.68 30.63
CA LEU A 132 -19.65 -20.02 31.60
C LEU A 132 -18.25 -19.76 31.07
N TYR A 133 -17.71 -20.72 30.32
CA TYR A 133 -16.33 -20.70 29.83
C TYR A 133 -16.23 -20.88 28.31
N ALA A 134 -17.35 -20.73 27.59
CA ALA A 134 -17.38 -20.90 26.13
C ALA A 134 -16.44 -19.92 25.39
N ASP A 135 -16.01 -18.83 26.04
CA ASP A 135 -15.02 -17.88 25.53
C ASP A 135 -13.55 -18.32 25.66
N LEU A 136 -13.26 -19.44 26.33
CA LEU A 136 -11.92 -20.02 26.38
C LEU A 136 -11.54 -20.64 25.02
N ASP A 137 -10.26 -20.51 24.66
CA ASP A 137 -9.70 -21.03 23.39
C ASP A 137 -9.97 -22.53 23.20
N SER A 138 -9.92 -23.31 24.27
CA SER A 138 -10.17 -24.75 24.28
C SER A 138 -11.64 -25.12 24.07
N GLU A 139 -12.58 -24.22 24.37
CA GLU A 139 -14.01 -24.49 24.35
C GLU A 139 -14.66 -24.18 22.99
N ALA A 140 -13.95 -23.46 22.12
CA ALA A 140 -14.43 -23.16 20.77
C ALA A 140 -14.72 -24.46 19.98
N VAL A 141 -15.88 -24.53 19.35
CA VAL A 141 -16.36 -25.73 18.65
C VAL A 141 -15.94 -25.71 17.19
N LEU A 142 -15.40 -26.81 16.69
CA LEU A 142 -15.00 -26.96 15.29
C LEU A 142 -16.24 -27.12 14.39
N LYS A 143 -16.55 -26.13 13.56
CA LYS A 143 -17.67 -26.15 12.62
C LYS A 143 -17.32 -26.70 11.25
N ALA A 144 -16.13 -26.40 10.77
CA ALA A 144 -15.65 -26.90 9.50
C ALA A 144 -14.15 -27.22 9.56
N ALA A 145 -13.79 -28.41 9.08
CA ALA A 145 -12.40 -28.78 8.83
C ALA A 145 -12.08 -28.53 7.34
N PRO A 146 -10.84 -28.13 7.01
CA PRO A 146 -10.48 -27.80 5.64
C PRO A 146 -10.35 -29.07 4.78
N ASP A 147 -10.65 -28.95 3.50
CA ASP A 147 -10.35 -30.00 2.53
C ASP A 147 -8.93 -29.81 1.99
N VAL A 148 -7.97 -30.50 2.63
CA VAL A 148 -6.54 -30.40 2.30
C VAL A 148 -6.01 -31.79 2.00
N ASP A 149 -5.21 -31.89 0.94
CA ASP A 149 -4.48 -33.10 0.59
C ASP A 149 -3.20 -33.24 1.42
N ALA A 150 -2.82 -34.48 1.74
CA ALA A 150 -1.65 -34.77 2.57
C ALA A 150 -0.33 -34.31 1.92
N PHE A 151 -0.16 -34.45 0.59
CA PHE A 151 1.05 -33.99 -0.08
C PHE A 151 1.13 -32.46 -0.06
N GLU A 152 0.01 -31.78 -0.31
CA GLU A 152 -0.02 -30.32 -0.26
C GLU A 152 0.23 -29.79 1.17
N LEU A 153 -0.32 -30.43 2.20
CA LEU A 153 -0.02 -30.09 3.59
C LEU A 153 1.48 -30.24 3.92
N LEU A 154 2.13 -31.29 3.41
CA LEU A 154 3.57 -31.50 3.62
C LEU A 154 4.43 -30.47 2.87
N LYS A 155 4.05 -30.10 1.64
CA LYS A 155 4.71 -29.04 0.88
C LYS A 155 4.57 -27.69 1.59
N GLU A 156 3.40 -27.39 2.12
CA GLU A 156 3.16 -26.19 2.92
C GLU A 156 3.91 -26.21 4.25
N TYR A 157 4.04 -27.38 4.88
CA TYR A 157 4.89 -27.56 6.05
C TYR A 157 6.35 -27.20 5.72
N ASN A 158 6.89 -27.71 4.60
CA ASN A 158 8.23 -27.37 4.14
C ASN A 158 8.39 -25.87 3.85
N LEU A 159 7.41 -25.26 3.17
CA LEU A 159 7.36 -23.82 2.93
C LEU A 159 7.40 -23.04 4.26
N SER A 160 6.52 -23.40 5.20
CA SER A 160 6.39 -22.73 6.48
C SER A 160 7.64 -22.90 7.36
N GLN A 161 8.30 -24.06 7.32
CA GLN A 161 9.59 -24.29 7.97
C GLN A 161 10.69 -23.38 7.38
N THR A 162 10.76 -23.24 6.06
CA THR A 162 11.72 -22.33 5.41
C THR A 162 11.44 -20.88 5.78
N GLN A 163 10.18 -20.43 5.69
CA GLN A 163 9.82 -19.07 6.10
C GLN A 163 10.21 -18.80 7.57
N THR A 164 9.98 -19.77 8.45
CA THR A 164 10.33 -19.66 9.88
C THR A 164 11.85 -19.61 10.09
N LEU A 165 12.65 -20.28 9.25
CA LEU A 165 14.10 -20.14 9.26
C LEU A 165 14.54 -18.76 8.73
N LEU A 166 13.98 -18.32 7.61
CA LEU A 166 14.28 -17.05 6.96
C LEU A 166 13.87 -15.82 7.80
N PHE A 167 12.95 -16.00 8.76
CA PHE A 167 12.67 -14.99 9.78
C PHE A 167 13.93 -14.55 10.53
N PHE A 168 14.91 -15.44 10.68
CA PHE A 168 16.19 -15.16 11.33
C PHE A 168 17.29 -14.76 10.33
N ALA A 169 16.95 -14.46 9.08
CA ALA A 169 17.92 -14.07 8.06
C ALA A 169 18.38 -12.61 8.28
N THR A 170 19.70 -12.40 8.18
CA THR A 170 20.33 -11.07 8.15
C THR A 170 20.58 -10.59 6.71
N GLU A 171 20.63 -11.52 5.75
CA GLU A 171 20.83 -11.24 4.34
C GLU A 171 20.19 -12.37 3.54
N ILE A 172 19.49 -12.01 2.45
CA ILE A 172 19.01 -12.96 1.45
C ILE A 172 19.45 -12.51 0.07
N SER A 173 20.02 -13.42 -0.70
CA SER A 173 20.17 -13.29 -2.14
C SER A 173 19.38 -14.39 -2.82
N PHE A 174 18.72 -14.05 -3.92
CA PHE A 174 18.09 -15.06 -4.75
C PHE A 174 18.18 -14.68 -6.22
N SER A 175 18.10 -15.70 -7.06
CA SER A 175 17.91 -15.53 -8.50
C SER A 175 16.64 -16.23 -8.93
N ALA A 176 15.91 -15.60 -9.85
CA ALA A 176 14.69 -16.13 -10.44
C ALA A 176 14.55 -15.59 -11.87
N SER A 177 14.06 -16.43 -12.79
CA SER A 177 13.70 -16.00 -14.15
C SER A 177 12.19 -15.91 -14.36
N GLY A 178 11.42 -16.84 -13.75
CA GLY A 178 9.97 -16.81 -13.75
C GLY A 178 9.40 -15.91 -12.65
N ASN A 179 8.17 -15.43 -12.84
CA ASN A 179 7.37 -14.74 -11.81
C ASN A 179 8.01 -13.46 -11.21
N TRP A 180 9.00 -12.86 -11.88
CA TRP A 180 9.78 -11.74 -11.33
C TRP A 180 8.91 -10.53 -10.94
N GLN A 181 7.85 -10.23 -11.71
CA GLN A 181 6.93 -9.13 -11.42
C GLN A 181 6.22 -9.33 -10.07
N ARG A 182 5.73 -10.54 -9.79
CA ARG A 182 5.07 -10.83 -8.51
C ARG A 182 6.04 -10.82 -7.35
N ILE A 183 7.24 -11.38 -7.55
CA ILE A 183 8.30 -11.34 -6.53
C ILE A 183 8.63 -9.88 -6.20
N PHE A 184 8.80 -9.04 -7.22
CA PHE A 184 9.11 -7.63 -7.05
C PHE A 184 7.98 -6.87 -6.34
N ARG A 185 6.73 -7.09 -6.76
CA ARG A 185 5.56 -6.52 -6.10
C ARG A 185 5.49 -6.94 -4.63
N ALA A 186 5.78 -8.20 -4.29
CA ALA A 186 5.84 -8.65 -2.91
C ALA A 186 6.97 -7.98 -2.11
N ILE A 187 8.14 -7.78 -2.71
CA ILE A 187 9.27 -7.05 -2.10
C ILE A 187 8.85 -5.60 -1.77
N LYS A 188 8.21 -4.93 -2.73
CA LYS A 188 7.72 -3.55 -2.59
C LYS A 188 6.62 -3.44 -1.54
N TYR A 189 5.64 -4.33 -1.60
CA TYR A 189 4.55 -4.43 -0.63
C TYR A 189 5.06 -4.59 0.80
N HIS A 190 6.09 -5.42 0.99
CA HIS A 190 6.73 -5.62 2.28
C HIS A 190 7.77 -4.54 2.63
N GLY A 191 7.97 -3.55 1.76
CA GLY A 191 8.85 -2.41 1.96
C GLY A 191 10.32 -2.80 2.12
N LEU A 192 10.76 -3.92 1.55
CA LEU A 192 12.10 -4.43 1.79
C LEU A 192 13.18 -3.59 1.11
N MET A 193 14.37 -3.54 1.72
CA MET A 193 15.55 -2.95 1.10
C MET A 193 16.14 -3.96 0.12
N TYR A 194 16.16 -3.60 -1.16
CA TYR A 194 16.67 -4.50 -2.19
C TYR A 194 17.58 -3.79 -3.19
N SER A 195 18.40 -4.60 -3.86
CA SER A 195 19.11 -4.25 -5.09
C SER A 195 18.87 -5.35 -6.12
N MET A 196 18.71 -4.98 -7.39
CA MET A 196 18.42 -5.90 -8.48
C MET A 196 19.42 -5.71 -9.61
N MET A 197 19.90 -6.82 -10.15
CA MET A 197 20.69 -6.90 -11.37
C MET A 197 19.97 -7.82 -12.35
N ARG A 198 20.04 -7.49 -13.64
CA ARG A 198 19.45 -8.29 -14.72
C ARG A 198 20.55 -8.77 -15.66
N ASN A 199 20.66 -10.09 -15.81
CA ASN A 199 21.56 -10.73 -16.76
C ASN A 199 20.71 -11.57 -17.72
N GLY A 200 20.36 -11.00 -18.89
CA GLY A 200 19.39 -11.61 -19.80
C GLY A 200 18.00 -11.72 -19.14
N ASP A 201 17.48 -12.94 -19.04
CA ASP A 201 16.18 -13.22 -18.40
C ASP A 201 16.30 -13.56 -16.90
N LEU A 202 17.52 -13.67 -16.38
CA LEU A 202 17.75 -13.98 -14.97
C LEU A 202 17.86 -12.69 -14.15
N PHE A 203 16.96 -12.52 -13.20
CA PHE A 203 17.04 -11.46 -12.21
C PHE A 203 17.75 -11.98 -10.97
N THR A 204 18.83 -11.28 -10.57
CA THR A 204 19.49 -11.51 -9.28
C THR A 204 19.08 -10.39 -8.34
N VAL A 205 18.40 -10.76 -7.27
CA VAL A 205 17.93 -9.82 -6.24
C VAL A 205 18.66 -10.10 -4.94
N LYS A 206 19.18 -9.03 -4.34
CA LYS A 206 19.75 -9.05 -3.00
C LYS A 206 18.85 -8.22 -2.10
N LEU A 207 18.28 -8.85 -1.08
CA LEU A 207 17.57 -8.20 0.01
C LEU A 207 18.59 -7.85 1.08
N GLU A 208 18.89 -6.56 1.18
CA GLU A 208 19.85 -6.04 2.15
C GLU A 208 19.18 -6.02 3.53
N GLY A 209 19.78 -6.64 4.54
CA GLY A 209 19.30 -6.52 5.92
C GLY A 209 19.90 -5.30 6.61
N PRO A 210 19.20 -4.73 7.61
CA PRO A 210 19.84 -3.76 8.50
C PRO A 210 21.03 -4.45 9.20
N VAL A 211 22.19 -3.80 9.22
CA VAL A 211 23.43 -4.29 9.86
C VAL A 211 23.24 -4.48 11.37
N SER A 212 22.28 -3.75 11.96
CA SER A 212 21.94 -3.79 13.37
C SER A 212 21.11 -5.02 13.74
N LEU A 213 21.63 -5.88 14.62
CA LEU A 213 20.97 -7.09 15.16
C LEU A 213 19.81 -6.79 16.14
N LEU A 214 19.31 -5.55 16.19
CA LEU A 214 18.32 -5.07 17.18
C LEU A 214 16.85 -5.28 16.74
N LYS A 215 15.89 -4.96 17.62
CA LYS A 215 14.42 -5.22 17.56
C LYS A 215 13.73 -5.03 16.18
N LEU A 216 14.23 -4.17 15.30
CA LEU A 216 13.70 -3.95 13.95
C LEU A 216 14.03 -5.09 12.96
N THR A 217 15.04 -5.92 13.23
CA THR A 217 15.35 -7.15 12.47
C THR A 217 14.24 -8.17 12.50
N ARG A 218 13.44 -8.25 13.57
CA ARG A 218 12.31 -9.20 13.63
C ARG A 218 11.18 -8.81 12.68
N ARG A 219 10.87 -7.51 12.59
CA ARG A 219 9.87 -6.98 11.63
C ARG A 219 10.38 -7.16 10.19
N TYR A 220 11.65 -6.87 9.95
CA TYR A 220 12.29 -7.06 8.65
C TYR A 220 12.37 -8.53 8.24
N GLY A 221 12.79 -9.42 9.15
CA GLY A 221 12.86 -10.87 8.93
C GLY A 221 11.49 -11.49 8.66
N ALA A 222 10.44 -11.02 9.35
CA ALA A 222 9.06 -11.43 9.01
C ALA A 222 8.65 -10.99 7.60
N ALA A 223 9.01 -9.78 7.19
CA ALA A 223 8.75 -9.26 5.85
C ALA A 223 9.49 -10.08 4.77
N ILE A 224 10.76 -10.41 5.00
CA ILE A 224 11.54 -11.31 4.13
C ILE A 224 10.86 -12.67 3.97
N ALA A 225 10.46 -13.29 5.09
CA ALA A 225 9.86 -14.62 5.08
C ALA A 225 8.54 -14.67 4.28
N LYS A 226 7.82 -13.55 4.17
CA LYS A 226 6.60 -13.44 3.37
C LYS A 226 6.85 -13.33 1.86
N VAL A 227 8.05 -12.94 1.42
CA VAL A 227 8.42 -12.92 -0.01
C VAL A 227 8.75 -14.31 -0.54
N PHE A 228 9.28 -15.20 0.32
CA PHE A 228 9.76 -16.52 -0.08
C PHE A 228 8.76 -17.38 -0.90
N PRO A 229 7.45 -17.42 -0.58
CA PRO A 229 6.45 -18.11 -1.39
C PRO A 229 6.43 -17.67 -2.87
N GLU A 230 6.62 -16.38 -3.17
CA GLU A 230 6.63 -15.89 -4.55
C GLU A 230 7.89 -16.34 -5.30
N ILE A 231 9.02 -16.45 -4.59
CA ILE A 231 10.29 -16.91 -5.15
C ILE A 231 10.16 -18.36 -5.59
N VAL A 232 9.62 -19.24 -4.73
CA VAL A 232 9.55 -20.68 -5.05
C VAL A 232 8.57 -21.04 -6.15
N ARG A 233 7.62 -20.15 -6.47
CA ARG A 233 6.70 -20.26 -7.62
C ARG A 233 7.41 -20.01 -8.96
N GLY A 234 8.39 -19.12 -9.00
CA GLY A 234 9.11 -18.74 -10.22
C GLY A 234 10.28 -19.68 -10.49
N ARG A 235 10.07 -20.76 -11.24
CA ARG A 235 11.17 -21.68 -11.63
C ARG A 235 11.90 -21.18 -12.89
N PRO A 236 13.22 -21.44 -13.02
CA PRO A 236 14.17 -21.84 -11.97
C PRO A 236 14.41 -20.74 -10.92
N TRP A 237 14.75 -21.17 -9.71
CA TRP A 237 15.14 -20.28 -8.61
C TRP A 237 16.32 -20.83 -7.81
N ARG A 238 17.09 -19.93 -7.20
CA ARG A 238 18.17 -20.22 -6.24
C ARG A 238 18.06 -19.23 -5.09
N VAL A 239 18.12 -19.69 -3.85
CA VAL A 239 18.06 -18.84 -2.65
C VAL A 239 19.24 -19.14 -1.75
N GLU A 240 19.93 -18.09 -1.35
CA GLU A 240 20.99 -18.11 -0.35
C GLU A 240 20.66 -17.12 0.76
N ALA A 241 20.93 -17.50 2.01
CA ALA A 241 20.70 -16.61 3.14
C ALA A 241 21.77 -16.78 4.22
N LYS A 242 22.03 -15.69 4.94
CA LYS A 242 22.80 -15.68 6.18
C LYS A 242 21.82 -15.70 7.34
N ILE A 243 21.84 -16.76 8.15
CA ILE A 243 20.90 -16.98 9.25
C ILE A 243 21.60 -16.75 10.58
N LEU A 244 21.09 -15.80 11.38
CA LEU A 244 21.55 -15.58 12.75
C LEU A 244 20.85 -16.58 13.68
N LYS A 245 21.61 -17.51 14.27
CA LYS A 245 21.07 -18.45 15.26
C LYS A 245 21.94 -18.49 16.51
N GLY A 246 21.41 -17.96 17.61
CA GLY A 246 22.22 -17.63 18.78
C GLY A 246 23.23 -16.54 18.40
N ASN A 247 24.50 -16.77 18.71
CA ASN A 247 25.59 -15.82 18.39
C ASN A 247 26.39 -16.21 17.14
N ARG A 248 25.84 -17.07 16.26
CA ARG A 248 26.52 -17.54 15.04
C ARG A 248 25.69 -17.22 13.80
N ILE A 249 26.39 -16.83 12.74
CA ILE A 249 25.84 -16.71 11.39
C ILE A 249 26.09 -18.04 10.66
N LEU A 250 25.03 -18.65 10.15
CA LEU A 250 25.06 -19.90 9.38
C LEU A 250 24.54 -19.66 7.97
N ASN A 251 25.02 -20.44 7.01
CA ASN A 251 24.62 -20.33 5.61
C ASN A 251 23.42 -21.24 5.33
N PHE A 252 22.41 -20.70 4.66
CA PHE A 252 21.28 -21.44 4.12
C PHE A 252 21.35 -21.40 2.60
N PHE A 253 21.11 -22.54 1.95
CA PHE A 253 21.14 -22.67 0.50
C PHE A 253 20.12 -23.68 -0.02
N ILE A 254 19.31 -23.28 -1.00
CA ILE A 254 18.37 -24.13 -1.73
C ILE A 254 18.23 -23.67 -3.20
N ASP A 255 17.85 -24.60 -4.06
CA ASP A 255 17.57 -24.36 -5.48
C ASP A 255 16.37 -25.19 -5.97
N SER A 256 15.76 -24.74 -7.06
CA SER A 256 14.58 -25.36 -7.65
C SER A 256 14.83 -26.76 -8.20
N VAL A 257 16.05 -27.10 -8.60
CA VAL A 257 16.38 -28.41 -9.17
C VAL A 257 16.31 -29.49 -8.10
N ARG A 258 16.92 -29.25 -6.94
CA ARG A 258 16.99 -30.23 -5.84
C ARG A 258 15.80 -30.17 -4.89
N PHE A 259 15.18 -29.00 -4.74
CA PHE A 259 14.14 -28.78 -3.72
C PHE A 259 12.81 -28.30 -4.28
N GLY A 260 12.70 -28.01 -5.59
CA GLY A 260 11.47 -27.45 -6.18
C GLY A 260 10.22 -28.29 -5.91
N GLY A 261 10.32 -29.62 -6.04
CA GLY A 261 9.19 -30.53 -5.77
C GLY A 261 8.77 -30.65 -4.31
N LEU A 262 9.50 -30.05 -3.36
CA LEU A 262 9.18 -30.07 -1.94
C LEU A 262 8.33 -28.87 -1.48
N PHE A 263 8.07 -27.91 -2.37
CA PHE A 263 7.30 -26.70 -2.09
C PHE A 263 6.00 -26.68 -2.92
N PRO A 264 4.99 -25.92 -2.48
CA PRO A 264 3.73 -25.80 -3.21
C PRO A 264 3.94 -25.10 -4.57
N ASP A 265 3.25 -25.57 -5.61
CA ASP A 265 3.27 -24.96 -6.94
C ASP A 265 2.34 -23.74 -7.02
N ALA A 266 1.28 -23.73 -6.21
CA ALA A 266 0.38 -22.62 -6.01
C ALA A 266 0.21 -22.36 -4.51
N ALA A 267 0.13 -21.10 -4.11
CA ALA A 267 -0.36 -20.73 -2.78
C ALA A 267 -1.46 -19.68 -2.94
N PRO A 268 -2.32 -19.48 -1.93
CA PRO A 268 -3.41 -18.52 -2.00
C PRO A 268 -2.94 -17.16 -2.49
N GLN A 269 -3.77 -16.54 -3.31
CA GLN A 269 -3.55 -15.23 -3.90
C GLN A 269 -3.84 -14.19 -2.81
N GLU A 270 -2.81 -13.66 -2.16
CA GLU A 270 -2.97 -12.38 -1.46
C GLU A 270 -2.85 -11.29 -2.54
N ALA A 271 -3.92 -10.52 -2.73
CA ALA A 271 -3.85 -9.30 -3.52
C ALA A 271 -2.91 -8.33 -2.78
N PHE A 272 -1.64 -8.30 -3.18
CA PHE A 272 -0.66 -7.42 -2.59
C PHE A 272 -0.87 -5.99 -3.11
N ASP A 273 -1.67 -5.22 -2.39
CA ASP A 273 -1.74 -3.77 -2.57
C ASP A 273 -1.33 -3.07 -1.28
N SER A 274 -0.21 -2.33 -1.36
CA SER A 274 0.22 -1.49 -0.25
C SER A 274 -0.84 -0.44 -0.03
N GLN A 275 -1.54 -0.48 1.11
CA GLN A 275 -2.58 0.47 1.46
C GLN A 275 -2.10 1.92 1.26
N VAL A 276 -0.82 2.19 1.55
CA VAL A 276 -0.20 3.51 1.38
C VAL A 276 -0.18 3.97 -0.09
N GLU A 277 0.18 3.08 -1.00
CA GLU A 277 0.24 3.38 -2.44
C GLU A 277 -1.15 3.55 -3.03
N GLU A 278 -2.09 2.68 -2.62
CA GLU A 278 -3.47 2.74 -3.08
C GLU A 278 -4.16 4.01 -2.59
N ASP A 279 -4.00 4.35 -1.31
CA ASP A 279 -4.53 5.57 -0.72
C ASP A 279 -3.94 6.81 -1.39
N PHE A 280 -2.63 6.82 -1.66
CA PHE A 280 -1.99 7.91 -2.38
C PHE A 280 -2.57 8.08 -3.79
N LEU A 281 -2.67 6.99 -4.56
CA LEU A 281 -3.20 7.04 -5.92
C LEU A 281 -4.64 7.55 -5.94
N ARG A 282 -5.47 7.07 -5.01
CA ARG A 282 -6.87 7.46 -4.87
C ARG A 282 -6.99 8.97 -4.57
N GLN A 283 -6.22 9.46 -3.60
CA GLN A 283 -6.22 10.88 -3.23
C GLN A 283 -5.68 11.76 -4.36
N PHE A 284 -4.60 11.34 -5.03
CA PHE A 284 -4.01 12.10 -6.13
C PHE A 284 -5.00 12.25 -7.30
N LYS A 285 -5.69 11.17 -7.68
CA LYS A 285 -6.71 11.21 -8.75
C LYS A 285 -7.91 12.08 -8.37
N ALA A 286 -8.33 12.07 -7.10
CA ALA A 286 -9.47 12.87 -6.63
C ALA A 286 -9.24 14.39 -6.76
N LEU A 287 -7.98 14.85 -6.84
CA LEU A 287 -7.66 16.27 -7.02
C LEU A 287 -7.90 16.80 -8.44
N GLY A 288 -8.13 15.93 -9.43
CA GLY A 288 -8.42 16.35 -10.80
C GLY A 288 -7.29 17.12 -11.48
N THR A 289 -6.03 16.86 -11.11
CA THR A 289 -4.87 17.55 -11.70
C THR A 289 -4.64 17.14 -13.16
N ASN A 290 -3.93 17.97 -13.92
CA ASN A 290 -3.54 17.66 -15.31
C ASN A 290 -2.49 16.53 -15.43
N TRP A 291 -1.94 16.05 -14.31
CA TRP A 291 -1.00 14.92 -14.30
C TRP A 291 -1.74 13.60 -14.39
N ASN A 292 -1.37 12.77 -15.36
CA ASN A 292 -1.77 11.37 -15.38
C ASN A 292 -0.80 10.56 -14.52
N VAL A 293 -1.33 9.82 -13.55
CA VAL A 293 -0.55 8.96 -12.64
C VAL A 293 -0.85 7.49 -12.91
N ARG A 294 0.20 6.69 -13.13
CA ARG A 294 0.12 5.23 -13.27
C ARG A 294 1.02 4.56 -12.24
N ARG A 295 0.58 3.41 -11.72
CA ARG A 295 1.38 2.51 -10.87
C ARG A 295 2.30 1.65 -11.72
N GLU A 296 3.37 1.15 -11.09
CA GLU A 296 4.29 0.14 -11.62
C GLU A 296 4.79 0.48 -13.03
N ALA A 297 5.75 1.40 -13.10
CA ALA A 297 6.33 1.79 -14.38
C ALA A 297 7.16 0.65 -15.00
N GLU A 298 7.40 0.73 -16.32
CA GLU A 298 8.34 -0.18 -16.98
C GLU A 298 9.72 -0.10 -16.30
N PRO A 299 10.45 -1.23 -16.20
CA PRO A 299 11.79 -1.23 -15.62
C PRO A 299 12.71 -0.23 -16.34
N VAL A 300 13.38 0.60 -15.55
CA VAL A 300 14.32 1.61 -16.03
C VAL A 300 15.75 1.14 -15.73
N GLU A 301 16.61 1.27 -16.73
CA GLU A 301 18.03 0.91 -16.61
C GLU A 301 18.79 2.01 -15.84
N ALA A 302 19.57 1.59 -14.85
CA ALA A 302 20.46 2.43 -14.05
C ALA A 302 21.85 1.77 -14.00
N GLY A 303 22.68 2.08 -14.98
CA GLY A 303 23.97 1.42 -15.17
C GLY A 303 23.80 -0.08 -15.43
N SER A 304 24.36 -0.92 -14.57
CA SER A 304 24.20 -2.39 -14.60
C SER A 304 23.03 -2.91 -13.75
N SER A 305 22.25 -2.01 -13.16
CA SER A 305 21.12 -2.33 -12.29
C SER A 305 19.78 -1.96 -12.94
N VAL A 306 18.72 -2.61 -12.49
CA VAL A 306 17.35 -2.35 -12.95
C VAL A 306 16.54 -1.78 -11.80
N LEU A 307 15.84 -0.67 -12.05
CA LEU A 307 14.96 0.01 -11.11
C LEU A 307 13.54 -0.01 -11.64
N ILE A 308 12.56 -0.24 -10.77
CA ILE A 308 11.14 -0.20 -11.14
C ILE A 308 10.46 0.79 -10.20
N PRO A 309 10.17 2.00 -10.69
CA PRO A 309 9.48 3.03 -9.93
C PRO A 309 8.05 2.60 -9.58
N ASP A 310 7.58 3.01 -8.40
CA ASP A 310 6.23 2.70 -7.93
C ASP A 310 5.18 3.52 -8.69
N PHE A 311 5.51 4.75 -9.08
CA PHE A 311 4.64 5.62 -9.85
C PHE A 311 5.36 6.33 -10.99
N VAL A 312 4.62 6.60 -12.05
CA VAL A 312 4.99 7.54 -13.11
C VAL A 312 3.92 8.61 -13.24
N PHE A 313 4.34 9.87 -13.20
CA PHE A 313 3.52 11.04 -13.49
C PHE A 313 3.86 11.53 -14.88
N THR A 314 2.84 11.70 -15.73
CA THR A 314 3.02 12.21 -17.10
C THR A 314 2.17 13.44 -17.34
N LEU A 315 2.79 14.46 -17.94
CA LEU A 315 2.13 15.69 -18.40
C LEU A 315 2.75 16.06 -19.74
N GLY A 316 1.98 15.94 -20.83
CA GLY A 316 2.51 16.14 -22.19
C GLY A 316 3.68 15.19 -22.47
N LYS A 317 4.86 15.74 -22.80
CA LYS A 317 6.09 14.96 -23.01
C LYS A 317 6.89 14.74 -21.73
N THR A 318 6.58 15.46 -20.67
CA THR A 318 7.28 15.38 -19.39
C THR A 318 6.85 14.14 -18.61
N ARG A 319 7.84 13.39 -18.11
CA ARG A 319 7.66 12.21 -17.25
C ARG A 319 8.47 12.40 -15.97
N VAL A 320 7.84 12.17 -14.82
CA VAL A 320 8.50 12.18 -13.50
C VAL A 320 8.23 10.85 -12.82
N PHE A 321 9.28 10.20 -12.32
CA PHE A 321 9.15 8.94 -11.59
C PHE A 321 9.07 9.20 -10.08
N MET A 322 8.34 8.34 -9.38
CA MET A 322 8.37 8.32 -7.92
C MET A 322 8.59 6.92 -7.37
N GLU A 323 9.47 6.87 -6.38
CA GLU A 323 9.85 5.66 -5.65
C GLU A 323 9.41 5.82 -4.19
N VAL A 324 8.69 4.84 -3.66
CA VAL A 324 8.30 4.74 -2.26
C VAL A 324 9.27 3.80 -1.55
N VAL A 325 9.93 4.32 -0.52
CA VAL A 325 10.89 3.59 0.30
C VAL A 325 10.23 3.19 1.62
N GLY A 326 10.10 1.88 1.82
CA GLY A 326 9.65 1.25 3.06
C GLY A 326 10.74 1.23 4.13
N PHE A 327 11.21 0.06 4.53
CA PHE A 327 12.37 -0.08 5.41
C PHE A 327 13.62 0.56 4.79
N TRP A 328 14.40 1.25 5.62
CA TRP A 328 15.63 1.89 5.15
C TRP A 328 16.68 2.08 6.25
N THR A 329 17.95 2.01 5.88
CA THR A 329 19.08 2.55 6.64
C THR A 329 19.62 3.79 5.94
N ARG A 330 20.38 4.63 6.66
CA ARG A 330 21.00 5.82 6.06
C ARG A 330 21.89 5.46 4.86
N ASP A 331 22.69 4.40 5.00
CA ASP A 331 23.60 3.96 3.95
C ASP A 331 22.86 3.33 2.77
N TYR A 332 21.78 2.58 3.03
CA TYR A 332 20.90 2.07 1.95
C TYR A 332 20.31 3.22 1.14
N LEU A 333 19.71 4.21 1.83
CA LEU A 333 19.08 5.34 1.15
C LEU A 333 20.10 6.15 0.35
N ARG A 334 21.30 6.38 0.89
CA ARG A 334 22.39 7.06 0.15
C ARG A 334 22.74 6.32 -1.16
N ARG A 335 23.02 5.01 -1.08
CA ARG A 335 23.34 4.19 -2.27
C ARG A 335 22.18 4.16 -3.28
N LYS A 336 20.93 4.16 -2.79
CA LYS A 336 19.75 4.18 -3.65
C LYS A 336 19.64 5.50 -4.41
N LEU A 337 19.91 6.63 -3.75
CA LEU A 337 19.89 7.95 -4.40
C LEU A 337 21.01 8.11 -5.42
N GLU A 338 22.20 7.59 -5.15
CA GLU A 338 23.30 7.54 -6.13
C GLU A 338 22.87 6.78 -7.38
N LYS A 339 22.30 5.58 -7.24
CA LYS A 339 21.78 4.79 -8.38
C LYS A 339 20.66 5.49 -9.15
N LEU A 340 19.72 6.12 -8.43
CA LEU A 340 18.63 6.87 -9.08
C LEU A 340 19.17 8.06 -9.88
N SER A 341 20.28 8.68 -9.46
CA SER A 341 20.91 9.78 -10.20
C SER A 341 21.61 9.35 -11.49
N GLU A 342 21.90 8.05 -11.66
CA GLU A 342 22.47 7.50 -12.91
C GLU A 342 21.41 7.33 -14.01
N VAL A 343 20.12 7.36 -13.66
CA VAL A 343 19.02 7.25 -14.63
C VAL A 343 18.93 8.55 -15.44
N LYS A 344 19.31 8.47 -16.71
CA LYS A 344 19.27 9.63 -17.61
C LYS A 344 17.85 9.87 -18.13
N GLY A 345 17.49 11.14 -18.29
CA GLY A 345 16.31 11.56 -19.05
C GLY A 345 14.98 11.56 -18.29
N SER A 346 14.95 11.28 -16.99
CA SER A 346 13.73 11.46 -16.19
C SER A 346 14.04 11.79 -14.72
N PRO A 347 13.43 12.84 -14.15
CA PRO A 347 13.57 13.18 -12.73
C PRO A 347 12.89 12.17 -11.81
N PHE A 348 13.37 12.12 -10.56
CA PHE A 348 12.84 11.25 -9.51
C PHE A 348 12.39 12.03 -8.28
N ILE A 349 11.27 11.58 -7.72
CA ILE A 349 10.78 11.90 -6.37
C ILE A 349 10.93 10.64 -5.53
N VAL A 350 11.40 10.76 -4.29
CA VAL A 350 11.51 9.60 -3.37
C VAL A 350 10.75 9.90 -2.09
N ALA A 351 9.71 9.10 -1.84
CA ALA A 351 8.90 9.17 -0.62
C ALA A 351 9.42 8.15 0.41
N VAL A 352 9.96 8.62 1.53
CA VAL A 352 10.60 7.77 2.55
C VAL A 352 9.74 7.68 3.81
N ASN A 353 9.39 6.46 4.22
CA ASN A 353 8.63 6.22 5.44
C ASN A 353 9.53 6.38 6.68
N GLU A 354 9.29 7.39 7.51
CA GLU A 354 10.09 7.64 8.72
C GLU A 354 9.89 6.56 9.80
N GLU A 355 8.75 5.87 9.81
CA GLU A 355 8.40 4.86 10.82
C GLU A 355 9.10 3.51 10.58
N LEU A 356 9.66 3.33 9.38
CA LEU A 356 10.39 2.14 8.96
C LEU A 356 11.91 2.37 8.90
N ALA A 357 12.40 3.46 9.48
CA ALA A 357 13.83 3.70 9.65
C ALA A 357 14.47 2.63 10.56
N CYS A 358 15.53 1.99 10.09
CA CYS A 358 16.25 0.94 10.82
C CYS A 358 17.38 1.46 11.74
N ASP A 359 17.77 2.73 11.57
CA ASP A 359 18.81 3.41 12.35
C ASP A 359 18.31 4.77 12.88
N LYS A 360 19.12 5.48 13.69
CA LYS A 360 18.80 6.85 14.10
C LYS A 360 18.52 7.73 12.88
N ILE A 361 17.35 8.36 12.86
CA ILE A 361 16.89 9.15 11.73
C ILE A 361 17.80 10.38 11.57
N ALA A 362 18.57 10.39 10.50
CA ALA A 362 19.20 11.57 9.95
C ALA A 362 18.65 11.74 8.53
N ARG A 363 17.82 12.77 8.33
CA ARG A 363 17.25 13.07 7.01
C ARG A 363 18.41 13.38 6.05
N LEU A 364 18.40 12.72 4.89
CA LEU A 364 19.30 13.01 3.81
C LEU A 364 18.73 14.15 2.97
N GLN A 365 19.60 14.79 2.20
CA GLN A 365 19.24 15.74 1.16
C GLN A 365 20.00 15.32 -0.10
N ASN A 366 19.39 15.55 -1.27
CA ASN A 366 20.02 15.32 -2.56
C ASN A 366 19.64 16.48 -3.49
N PRO A 367 20.60 17.16 -4.13
CA PRO A 367 20.31 18.31 -4.99
C PRO A 367 19.58 17.95 -6.28
N GLY A 368 19.64 16.69 -6.74
CA GLY A 368 19.01 16.23 -7.98
C GLY A 368 17.73 15.40 -7.78
N ILE A 369 17.37 15.03 -6.55
CA ILE A 369 16.23 14.17 -6.24
C ILE A 369 15.43 14.77 -5.09
N HIS A 370 14.13 14.97 -5.30
CA HIS A 370 13.23 15.48 -4.26
C HIS A 370 12.89 14.38 -3.25
N LEU A 371 13.33 14.56 -2.00
CA LEU A 371 13.05 13.66 -0.88
C LEU A 371 11.84 14.13 -0.08
N ILE A 372 10.85 13.26 0.09
CA ILE A 372 9.63 13.50 0.89
C ILE A 372 9.59 12.49 2.04
N TYR A 373 9.83 12.95 3.26
CA TYR A 373 9.71 12.11 4.45
C TYR A 373 8.27 12.14 4.98
N TYR A 374 7.69 10.96 5.23
CA TYR A 374 6.30 10.84 5.67
C TYR A 374 6.10 9.84 6.80
N ARG A 375 4.94 9.94 7.47
CA ARG A 375 4.45 9.02 8.50
C ARG A 375 3.00 8.67 8.21
N GLY A 376 2.63 7.38 8.27
CA GLY A 376 1.30 6.89 7.91
C GLY A 376 0.96 6.99 6.41
N ARG A 377 0.87 8.20 5.86
CA ARG A 377 0.43 8.47 4.46
C ARG A 377 1.38 9.41 3.71
N ILE A 378 1.50 9.21 2.40
CA ILE A 378 2.30 10.10 1.53
C ILE A 378 1.57 11.45 1.36
N PRO A 379 2.21 12.59 1.69
CA PRO A 379 1.58 13.90 1.59
C PRO A 379 1.46 14.35 0.13
N VAL A 380 0.25 14.28 -0.43
CA VAL A 380 -0.04 14.63 -1.83
C VAL A 380 0.40 16.06 -2.18
N LYS A 381 0.21 17.02 -1.27
CA LYS A 381 0.66 18.41 -1.46
C LYS A 381 2.17 18.50 -1.73
N ALA A 382 2.99 17.78 -0.95
CA ALA A 382 4.44 17.81 -1.13
C ALA A 382 4.86 17.19 -2.47
N VAL A 383 4.13 16.17 -2.94
CA VAL A 383 4.35 15.59 -4.28
C VAL A 383 3.97 16.60 -5.37
N LEU A 384 2.85 17.32 -5.24
CA LEU A 384 2.46 18.37 -6.17
C LEU A 384 3.45 19.53 -6.19
N ASP A 385 3.95 19.95 -5.02
CA ASP A 385 4.99 20.98 -4.91
C ASP A 385 6.28 20.55 -5.63
N ALA A 386 6.64 19.26 -5.55
CA ALA A 386 7.76 18.69 -6.29
C ALA A 386 7.50 18.56 -7.81
N LEU A 387 6.25 18.36 -8.22
CA LEU A 387 5.84 18.30 -9.64
C LEU A 387 5.70 19.69 -10.30
N ALA A 388 5.45 20.74 -9.51
CA ALA A 388 5.15 22.07 -10.00
C ALA A 388 6.23 22.69 -10.93
N PRO A 389 7.54 22.57 -10.67
CA PRO A 389 8.57 23.08 -11.58
C PRO A 389 8.53 22.41 -12.95
N TYR A 390 8.27 21.10 -13.01
CA TYR A 390 8.16 20.35 -14.25
C TYR A 390 6.90 20.73 -15.03
N ALA A 391 5.78 20.96 -14.35
CA ALA A 391 4.56 21.46 -14.99
C ALA A 391 4.77 22.85 -15.62
N ARG A 392 5.45 23.76 -14.93
CA ARG A 392 5.78 25.09 -15.46
C ARG A 392 6.67 25.00 -16.69
N SER A 393 7.71 24.16 -16.66
CA SER A 393 8.63 23.95 -17.77
C SER A 393 7.93 23.37 -19.01
N GLU A 394 7.04 22.39 -18.83
CA GLU A 394 6.23 21.84 -19.93
C GLU A 394 5.32 22.92 -20.54
N LEU A 395 4.64 23.72 -19.71
CA LEU A 395 3.81 24.83 -20.18
C LEU A 395 4.64 25.89 -20.93
N ASP A 396 5.83 26.22 -20.44
CA ASP A 396 6.75 27.14 -21.10
C ASP A 396 7.23 26.61 -22.46
N SER A 397 7.54 25.31 -22.53
CA SER A 397 7.95 24.66 -23.79
C SER A 397 6.80 24.62 -24.81
N GLN A 398 5.58 24.30 -24.36
CA GLN A 398 4.39 24.37 -25.20
C GLN A 398 4.16 25.79 -25.70
N ALA A 399 4.19 26.78 -24.81
CA ALA A 399 3.99 28.18 -25.15
C ALA A 399 5.05 28.71 -26.15
N ALA A 400 6.32 28.36 -25.96
CA ALA A 400 7.41 28.77 -26.87
C ALA A 400 7.28 28.17 -28.28
N GLY A 401 6.66 26.99 -28.41
CA GLY A 401 6.36 26.37 -29.69
C GLY A 401 5.16 26.95 -30.42
N LEU A 402 4.34 27.78 -29.76
CA LEU A 402 3.12 28.35 -30.34
C LEU A 402 3.44 29.63 -31.11
N ARG A 403 3.01 29.64 -32.38
CA ARG A 403 2.89 30.87 -33.18
C ARG A 403 1.42 31.18 -33.32
N ILE A 404 0.92 32.04 -32.44
CA ILE A 404 -0.48 32.47 -32.44
C ILE A 404 -0.64 33.56 -33.51
N THR A 405 -1.34 33.24 -34.59
CA THR A 405 -1.83 34.23 -35.56
C THR A 405 -3.33 34.38 -35.40
N VAL A 406 -3.76 35.63 -35.22
CA VAL A 406 -5.14 36.00 -34.91
C VAL A 406 -5.59 37.07 -35.90
N GLU A 407 -6.69 36.82 -36.59
CA GLU A 407 -7.29 37.74 -37.57
C GLU A 407 -8.62 38.32 -37.06
N ASP A 408 -9.41 37.50 -36.34
CA ASP A 408 -10.65 37.91 -35.71
C ASP A 408 -10.37 38.89 -34.56
N SER A 409 -11.20 39.92 -34.40
CA SER A 409 -11.00 40.94 -33.35
C SER A 409 -11.23 40.44 -31.92
N ILE A 410 -11.90 39.32 -31.75
CA ILE A 410 -12.18 38.68 -30.45
C ILE A 410 -12.01 37.16 -30.63
N VAL A 411 -11.07 36.57 -29.89
CA VAL A 411 -10.76 35.14 -29.98
C VAL A 411 -10.69 34.50 -28.60
N PRO A 412 -11.62 33.60 -28.26
CA PRO A 412 -11.55 32.79 -27.05
C PRO A 412 -10.31 31.90 -27.04
N LEU A 413 -9.63 31.80 -25.90
CA LEU A 413 -8.42 30.99 -25.78
C LEU A 413 -8.72 29.49 -25.96
N GLU A 414 -9.92 29.03 -25.64
CA GLU A 414 -10.36 27.64 -25.84
C GLU A 414 -10.26 27.24 -27.32
N ARG A 415 -10.70 28.13 -28.23
CA ARG A 415 -10.65 27.89 -29.69
C ARG A 415 -9.20 27.77 -30.17
N LEU A 416 -8.29 28.56 -29.62
CA LEU A 416 -6.87 28.47 -29.94
C LEU A 416 -6.22 27.22 -29.34
N ALA A 417 -6.62 26.84 -28.12
CA ALA A 417 -6.14 25.64 -27.45
C ALA A 417 -6.52 24.38 -28.26
N GLU A 418 -7.77 24.29 -28.72
CA GLU A 418 -8.26 23.23 -29.60
C GLU A 418 -7.52 23.23 -30.95
N LYS A 419 -7.38 24.39 -31.60
CA LYS A 419 -6.68 24.53 -32.90
C LYS A 419 -5.23 24.04 -32.84
N HIS A 420 -4.55 24.31 -31.73
CA HIS A 420 -3.13 23.99 -31.57
C HIS A 420 -2.89 22.69 -30.78
N GLY A 421 -3.94 22.03 -30.30
CA GLY A 421 -3.83 20.77 -29.53
C GLY A 421 -3.08 20.93 -28.20
N VAL A 422 -3.18 22.10 -27.56
CA VAL A 422 -2.49 22.45 -26.31
C VAL A 422 -3.49 22.84 -25.22
N THR A 423 -3.02 23.05 -24.00
CA THR A 423 -3.87 23.54 -22.90
C THR A 423 -4.18 25.04 -23.05
N VAL A 424 -5.34 25.48 -22.56
CA VAL A 424 -5.72 26.91 -22.51
C VAL A 424 -4.65 27.74 -21.80
N GLU A 425 -4.08 27.20 -20.71
CA GLU A 425 -3.01 27.86 -19.95
C GLU A 425 -1.73 28.08 -20.77
N ALA A 426 -1.37 27.13 -21.65
CA ALA A 426 -0.24 27.30 -22.56
C ALA A 426 -0.50 28.41 -23.60
N VAL A 427 -1.72 28.48 -24.13
CA VAL A 427 -2.13 29.57 -25.03
C VAL A 427 -2.11 30.90 -24.29
N LYS A 428 -2.65 30.97 -23.07
CA LYS A 428 -2.67 32.16 -22.22
C LYS A 428 -1.26 32.73 -21.99
N ARG A 429 -0.30 31.83 -21.80
CA ARG A 429 1.12 32.20 -21.63
C ARG A 429 1.77 32.68 -22.92
N ALA A 430 1.46 32.05 -24.06
CA ALA A 430 1.93 32.48 -25.38
C ALA A 430 1.24 33.76 -25.87
N ALA A 431 0.00 34.01 -25.44
CA ALA A 431 -0.82 35.18 -25.79
C ALA A 431 -0.16 36.50 -25.36
N ALA A 432 0.69 36.47 -24.32
CA ALA A 432 1.49 37.62 -23.90
C ALA A 432 2.44 38.14 -25.01
N ASN A 433 2.81 37.30 -25.97
CA ASN A 433 3.69 37.66 -27.09
C ASN A 433 2.92 38.15 -28.33
N VAL A 434 1.59 38.17 -28.30
CA VAL A 434 0.78 38.62 -29.45
C VAL A 434 0.70 40.14 -29.45
N GLU A 435 1.40 40.79 -30.39
CA GLU A 435 1.47 42.25 -30.42
C GLU A 435 0.15 42.93 -30.85
N SER A 436 -0.69 42.27 -31.64
CA SER A 436 -1.93 42.87 -32.17
C SER A 436 -3.10 42.85 -31.20
N HIS A 437 -3.09 41.95 -30.21
CA HIS A 437 -4.19 41.71 -29.28
C HIS A 437 -3.75 41.90 -27.83
N VAL A 438 -4.72 42.00 -26.94
CA VAL A 438 -4.52 42.01 -25.48
C VAL A 438 -5.34 40.88 -24.86
N LEU A 439 -4.78 40.25 -23.83
CA LEU A 439 -5.46 39.20 -23.08
C LEU A 439 -6.37 39.83 -22.03
N ILE A 440 -7.67 39.53 -22.10
CA ILE A 440 -8.70 39.96 -21.15
C ILE A 440 -9.47 38.73 -20.71
N GLY A 441 -9.31 38.34 -19.44
CA GLY A 441 -9.83 37.05 -18.95
C GLY A 441 -9.20 35.89 -19.71
N ASP A 442 -10.04 35.11 -20.39
CA ASP A 442 -9.66 33.99 -21.26
C ASP A 442 -9.93 34.29 -22.75
N VAL A 443 -9.85 35.56 -23.15
CA VAL A 443 -10.09 36.01 -24.53
C VAL A 443 -8.99 36.96 -24.99
N LEU A 444 -8.53 36.81 -26.24
CA LEU A 444 -7.69 37.77 -26.95
C LEU A 444 -8.57 38.80 -27.67
N VAL A 445 -8.35 40.08 -27.39
CA VAL A 445 -9.12 41.20 -27.96
C VAL A 445 -8.19 42.14 -28.72
N ASP A 446 -8.55 42.54 -29.95
CA ASP A 446 -7.75 43.45 -30.78
C ASP A 446 -7.48 44.78 -30.05
N LYS A 447 -6.23 45.24 -30.06
CA LYS A 447 -5.81 46.53 -29.47
C LYS A 447 -6.63 47.72 -29.96
N ARG A 448 -7.04 47.72 -31.23
CA ARG A 448 -7.87 48.77 -31.83
C ARG A 448 -9.28 48.72 -31.25
N LEU A 449 -9.87 47.53 -31.16
CA LEU A 449 -11.20 47.33 -30.60
C LEU A 449 -11.23 47.74 -29.12
N ILE A 450 -10.26 47.30 -28.31
CA ILE A 450 -10.22 47.67 -26.90
C ILE A 450 -9.95 49.17 -26.67
N SER A 451 -9.26 49.83 -27.61
CA SER A 451 -9.09 51.28 -27.58
C SER A 451 -10.41 52.01 -27.84
N GLN A 452 -11.23 51.52 -28.78
CA GLN A 452 -12.57 52.07 -29.00
C GLN A 452 -13.47 51.87 -27.78
N VAL A 453 -13.44 50.68 -27.16
CA VAL A 453 -14.15 50.39 -25.90
C VAL A 453 -13.72 51.39 -24.81
N ARG A 454 -12.42 51.64 -24.66
CA ARG A 454 -11.90 52.60 -23.68
C ARG A 454 -12.43 54.02 -23.90
N GLU A 455 -12.53 54.49 -25.14
CA GLU A 455 -13.07 55.83 -25.44
C GLU A 455 -14.58 55.92 -25.18
N VAL A 456 -15.34 54.85 -25.48
CA VAL A 456 -16.76 54.76 -25.13
C VAL A 456 -16.94 54.78 -23.61
N LEU A 457 -16.11 54.05 -22.87
CA LEU A 457 -16.15 54.03 -21.40
C LEU A 457 -15.84 55.40 -20.79
N LYS A 458 -14.78 56.09 -21.25
CA LYS A 458 -14.46 57.46 -20.81
C LYS A 458 -15.63 58.42 -20.99
N SER A 459 -16.33 58.31 -22.12
CA SER A 459 -17.45 59.20 -22.45
C SER A 459 -18.73 58.89 -21.67
N ASN A 460 -18.89 57.66 -21.16
CA ASN A 460 -20.12 57.20 -20.51
C ASN A 460 -20.02 57.02 -19.00
N VAL A 461 -18.81 56.96 -18.43
CA VAL A 461 -18.61 56.72 -16.98
C VAL A 461 -18.47 58.02 -16.18
N GLY A 462 -17.70 59.01 -16.64
CA GLY A 462 -17.43 60.24 -15.87
C GLY A 462 -16.85 59.92 -14.48
N ASP A 463 -17.42 60.53 -13.42
CA ASP A 463 -17.08 60.25 -12.00
C ASP A 463 -17.80 59.01 -11.43
N GLY A 464 -18.72 58.42 -12.20
CA GLY A 464 -19.46 57.21 -11.85
C GLY A 464 -20.76 57.07 -12.64
N ALA A 465 -21.01 55.88 -13.18
CA ALA A 465 -22.23 55.57 -13.94
C ALA A 465 -22.82 54.19 -13.56
N PRO A 466 -24.14 53.96 -13.69
CA PRO A 466 -24.75 52.65 -13.47
C PRO A 466 -24.15 51.58 -14.40
N LEU A 467 -23.89 50.38 -13.88
CA LEU A 467 -23.31 49.26 -14.63
C LEU A 467 -24.15 48.90 -15.87
N THR A 468 -25.48 48.86 -15.74
CA THR A 468 -26.40 48.56 -16.84
C THR A 468 -26.21 49.49 -18.03
N ARG A 469 -26.18 50.82 -17.79
CA ARG A 469 -25.93 51.82 -18.83
C ARG A 469 -24.56 51.64 -19.50
N VAL A 470 -23.54 51.29 -18.72
CA VAL A 470 -22.19 51.07 -19.23
C VAL A 470 -22.12 49.81 -20.09
N LEU A 471 -22.77 48.72 -19.64
CA LEU A 471 -22.88 47.47 -20.39
C LEU A 471 -23.63 47.68 -21.71
N ASP A 472 -24.73 48.44 -21.70
CA ASP A 472 -25.48 48.79 -22.92
C ASP A 472 -24.61 49.58 -23.91
N ALA A 473 -23.82 50.54 -23.43
CA ALA A 473 -22.94 51.37 -24.27
C ALA A 473 -21.83 50.56 -24.96
N ILE A 474 -21.37 49.46 -24.35
CA ILE A 474 -20.33 48.60 -24.92
C ILE A 474 -20.88 47.31 -25.56
N SER A 475 -22.20 47.08 -25.51
CA SER A 475 -22.85 45.87 -26.04
C SER A 475 -22.54 45.62 -27.52
N GLN A 476 -22.45 46.69 -28.32
CA GLN A 476 -22.12 46.63 -29.75
C GLN A 476 -20.77 45.97 -30.06
N PHE A 477 -19.86 45.91 -29.08
CA PHE A 477 -18.54 45.29 -29.24
C PHE A 477 -18.54 43.79 -28.99
N ASN A 478 -19.66 43.19 -28.56
CA ASN A 478 -19.84 41.74 -28.37
C ASN A 478 -18.73 41.07 -27.53
N LEU A 479 -18.30 41.74 -26.45
CA LEU A 479 -17.27 41.22 -25.55
C LEU A 479 -17.82 40.06 -24.70
N PRO A 480 -17.18 38.87 -24.68
CA PRO A 480 -17.65 37.72 -23.90
C PRO A 480 -17.65 37.97 -22.38
N ASP A 481 -16.69 38.74 -21.88
CA ASP A 481 -16.63 39.21 -20.50
C ASP A 481 -16.50 40.74 -20.46
N PRO A 482 -17.65 41.46 -20.45
CA PRO A 482 -17.66 42.91 -20.41
C PRO A 482 -17.04 43.49 -19.13
N ILE A 483 -17.13 42.78 -18.00
CA ILE A 483 -16.63 43.25 -16.70
C ILE A 483 -15.09 43.20 -16.68
N ALA A 484 -14.50 42.10 -17.18
CA ALA A 484 -13.06 42.02 -17.32
C ALA A 484 -12.53 43.09 -18.28
N ALA A 485 -13.26 43.40 -19.35
CA ALA A 485 -12.89 44.48 -20.28
C ALA A 485 -12.96 45.87 -19.65
N ILE A 486 -14.02 46.17 -18.89
CA ILE A 486 -14.15 47.41 -18.09
C ILE A 486 -12.94 47.55 -17.14
N THR A 487 -12.61 46.46 -16.45
CA THR A 487 -11.46 46.41 -15.52
C THR A 487 -10.14 46.67 -16.22
N TYR A 488 -9.91 46.02 -17.37
CA TYR A 488 -8.73 46.22 -18.20
C TYR A 488 -8.60 47.66 -18.74
N CYS A 489 -9.73 48.31 -19.04
CA CYS A 489 -9.75 49.69 -19.53
C CYS A 489 -9.45 50.75 -18.47
N GLY A 490 -9.25 50.37 -17.19
CA GLY A 490 -8.91 51.28 -16.09
C GLY A 490 -10.11 51.76 -15.29
N PHE A 491 -11.22 51.02 -15.30
CA PHE A 491 -12.41 51.29 -14.50
C PHE A 491 -12.66 50.13 -13.54
N GLN A 492 -13.41 50.37 -12.47
CA GLN A 492 -13.79 49.34 -11.50
C GLN A 492 -15.30 49.30 -11.34
N VAL A 493 -15.84 48.09 -11.16
CA VAL A 493 -17.25 47.87 -10.85
C VAL A 493 -17.39 47.78 -9.32
N VAL A 494 -18.12 48.73 -8.74
CA VAL A 494 -18.43 48.77 -7.31
C VAL A 494 -19.83 48.21 -7.10
N TRP A 495 -19.89 47.06 -6.44
CA TRP A 495 -21.11 46.36 -6.09
C TRP A 495 -21.62 46.82 -4.72
N HIS A 496 -22.87 47.29 -4.66
CA HIS A 496 -23.53 47.66 -3.40
C HIS A 496 -24.40 46.51 -2.86
N ASP A 497 -24.87 45.63 -3.74
CA ASP A 497 -25.55 44.38 -3.42
C ASP A 497 -25.37 43.36 -4.59
N LEU A 498 -26.13 42.27 -4.57
CA LEU A 498 -26.08 41.20 -5.57
C LEU A 498 -26.84 41.52 -6.87
N LEU A 499 -27.52 42.67 -6.96
CA LEU A 499 -28.30 43.07 -8.13
C LEU A 499 -27.44 43.95 -9.06
N PRO A 500 -27.24 43.56 -10.34
CA PRO A 500 -26.47 44.34 -11.30
C PRO A 500 -26.96 45.78 -11.50
N GLU A 501 -28.24 46.03 -11.21
CA GLU A 501 -28.89 47.34 -11.30
C GLU A 501 -28.34 48.37 -10.30
N ASN A 502 -27.80 47.90 -9.17
CA ASN A 502 -27.26 48.73 -8.09
C ASN A 502 -25.72 48.85 -8.14
N ALA A 503 -25.08 48.19 -9.11
CA ALA A 503 -23.66 48.30 -9.34
C ALA A 503 -23.34 49.60 -10.11
N ILE A 504 -22.25 50.25 -9.73
CA ILE A 504 -21.75 51.44 -10.44
C ILE A 504 -20.33 51.20 -10.95
N VAL A 505 -20.02 51.73 -12.11
CA VAL A 505 -18.69 51.75 -12.70
C VAL A 505 -18.06 53.10 -12.39
N LYS A 506 -16.83 53.11 -11.90
CA LYS A 506 -16.04 54.33 -11.63
C LYS A 506 -14.63 54.17 -12.18
N PRO A 507 -13.90 55.26 -12.44
CA PRO A 507 -12.46 55.18 -12.71
C PRO A 507 -11.74 54.44 -11.58
N SER A 508 -10.82 53.55 -11.94
CA SER A 508 -9.93 52.92 -10.95
C SER A 508 -8.94 53.96 -10.42
N PRO A 509 -8.59 53.92 -9.12
CA PRO A 509 -7.66 54.87 -8.50
C PRO A 509 -6.24 54.80 -9.05
#